data_AF-A0A0T5Z3X8-F1
#
_entry.id   AF-A0A0T5Z3X8-F1
#
_cell.length_a   1.000
_cell.length_b   1.000
_cell.length_c   1.000
_cell.angle_alpha   90.00
_cell.angle_beta   90.00
_cell.angle_gamma   90.00
#
_symmetry.space_group_name_H-M   'P 1'
#
loop_
_entity.id
_entity.type
_entity.pdbx_description
1 polymer ?
#
loop_
_entity_poly.entity_id
_entity_poly.type
_entity_poly.pdbx_seq_one_letter_code
_entity_poly.pdbx_strand_id
1 'polypeptide(L)' 'RGADLRFTDLSGASLAGAQLQDAHFDQALWLDGKPCLVGSKGKCLR' A
#
# COMPACT_ATOMS: atom_id res chain seq x y z
N ARG A 1 -7.70 -2.91 -13.40
CA ARG A 1 -8.51 -2.29 -12.32
C ARG A 1 -7.75 -2.59 -11.02
N GLY A 2 -7.26 -1.56 -10.34
CA GLY A 2 -6.43 -1.72 -9.13
C GLY A 2 -7.26 -1.86 -7.85
N ALA A 3 -6.68 -2.48 -6.83
CA ALA A 3 -7.26 -2.47 -5.48
C ALA A 3 -7.13 -1.07 -4.87
N ASP A 4 -8.14 -0.64 -4.14
CA ASP A 4 -8.08 0.59 -3.36
C ASP A 4 -7.78 0.23 -1.90
N LEU A 5 -6.55 0.52 -1.48
CA LEU A 5 -6.03 0.26 -0.13
C LEU A 5 -5.58 1.56 0.53
N ARG A 6 -6.13 2.70 0.09
CA ARG A 6 -5.84 4.00 0.69
C ARG A 6 -6.32 4.03 2.14
N PHE A 7 -5.58 4.72 3.01
CA PHE A 7 -5.88 4.84 4.45
C PHE A 7 -6.00 3.48 5.19
N THR A 8 -5.56 2.39 4.59
CA THR A 8 -5.64 1.05 5.19
C THR A 8 -4.39 0.77 6.02
N ASP A 9 -4.54 0.02 7.10
CA ASP A 9 -3.40 -0.50 7.85
C ASP A 9 -2.94 -1.84 7.26
N LEU A 10 -1.75 -1.85 6.66
CA LEU A 10 -1.08 -3.04 6.13
C LEU A 10 0.08 -3.49 7.04
N SER A 11 0.21 -2.92 8.24
CA SER A 11 1.26 -3.30 9.18
C SER A 11 1.14 -4.79 9.54
N GLY A 12 2.25 -5.51 9.41
CA GLY A 12 2.29 -6.96 9.62
C GLY A 12 1.55 -7.81 8.57
N ALA A 13 0.99 -7.22 7.51
CA ALA A 13 0.35 -7.98 6.43
C ALA A 13 1.39 -8.76 5.59
N SER A 14 1.01 -9.93 5.08
CA SER A 14 1.81 -10.65 4.08
C SER A 14 1.35 -10.26 2.67
N LEU A 15 2.22 -9.57 1.93
CA LEU A 15 1.99 -9.19 0.54
C LEU A 15 2.75 -10.09 -0.45
N ALA A 16 3.32 -11.20 0.02
CA ALA A 16 4.07 -12.12 -0.82
C ALA A 16 3.16 -12.71 -1.91
N GLY A 17 3.54 -12.51 -3.17
CA GLY A 17 2.76 -12.96 -4.33
C GLY A 17 1.53 -12.11 -4.66
N ALA A 18 1.24 -11.04 -3.90
CA ALA A 18 0.14 -10.14 -4.21
C ALA A 18 0.42 -9.34 -5.50
N GLN A 19 -0.58 -9.23 -6.37
CA GLN A 19 -0.51 -8.38 -7.56
C GLN A 19 -0.86 -6.93 -7.18
N LEU A 20 0.17 -6.13 -6.92
CA LEU A 20 0.02 -4.76 -6.42
C LEU A 20 0.14 -3.69 -7.50
N GLN A 21 0.53 -4.01 -8.73
CA GLN A 21 0.92 -3.06 -9.79
C GLN A 21 -0.03 -1.87 -10.02
N ASP A 22 -1.33 -2.06 -9.78
CA ASP A 22 -2.34 -0.99 -9.87
C ASP A 22 -2.98 -0.59 -8.53
N ALA A 23 -2.56 -1.20 -7.42
CA ALA A 23 -3.11 -0.93 -6.10
C ALA A 23 -2.72 0.47 -5.60
N HIS A 24 -3.69 1.17 -5.03
CA HIS A 24 -3.54 2.52 -4.46
C HIS A 24 -3.30 2.43 -2.95
N PHE A 25 -2.25 3.06 -2.47
CA PHE A 25 -1.80 3.03 -1.08
C PHE A 25 -1.69 4.42 -0.46
N ASP A 26 -2.30 5.44 -1.05
CA ASP A 26 -2.27 6.80 -0.52
C ASP A 26 -2.65 6.80 0.97
N GLN A 27 -1.73 7.27 1.81
CA GLN A 27 -1.89 7.34 3.27
C GLN A 27 -2.14 5.99 3.97
N ALA A 28 -1.88 4.86 3.30
CA ALA A 28 -1.90 3.55 3.95
C ALA A 28 -0.71 3.41 4.91
N LEU A 29 -0.88 2.73 6.05
CA LEU A 29 0.25 2.29 6.86
C LEU A 29 0.86 1.07 6.18
N TRP A 30 2.13 1.15 5.80
CA TRP A 30 2.84 0.06 5.14
C TRP A 30 3.23 -1.05 6.12
N LEU A 31 3.91 -2.08 5.60
CA LEU A 31 4.35 -3.26 6.35
C LEU A 31 5.16 -2.92 7.61
N ASP A 32 5.88 -1.80 7.60
CA ASP A 32 6.71 -1.30 8.70
C ASP A 32 5.96 -0.31 9.61
N GLY A 33 4.65 -0.13 9.43
CA GLY A 33 3.82 0.80 10.20
C GLY A 33 4.00 2.27 9.81
N LYS A 34 4.71 2.58 8.72
CA LYS A 34 4.88 3.96 8.25
C LYS A 34 3.87 4.32 7.17
N PRO A 35 3.34 5.56 7.16
CA PRO A 35 2.40 5.98 6.14
C PRO A 35 3.07 6.11 4.77
N CYS A 36 2.37 5.68 3.73
CA CYS A 36 2.75 5.90 2.34
C CYS A 36 2.34 7.30 1.87
N LEU A 37 3.18 7.94 1.06
CA LEU A 37 2.89 9.25 0.48
C LEU A 37 1.73 9.18 -0.54
N VAL A 38 1.08 10.31 -0.77
CA VAL A 38 0.10 10.47 -1.85
C VAL A 38 0.75 10.15 -3.19
N GLY A 39 0.04 9.43 -4.06
CA GLY A 39 0.55 8.90 -5.32
C GLY A 39 1.20 7.52 -5.21
N SER A 40 1.17 6.88 -4.03
CA SER A 40 1.67 5.52 -3.85
C SER A 40 0.81 4.51 -4.60
N LYS A 41 1.31 4.09 -5.78
CA LYS A 41 0.66 3.10 -6.64
C LYS A 41 1.64 1.98 -6.96
N GLY A 42 1.25 0.72 -6.78
CA GLY A 42 2.17 -0.42 -7.01
C GLY A 42 3.19 -0.66 -5.91
N LYS A 43 3.58 0.41 -5.23
CA LYS A 43 4.59 0.46 -4.18
C LYS A 43 4.27 1.60 -3.23
N CYS A 44 4.73 1.46 -1.99
CA CYS A 44 4.72 2.56 -1.04
C CYS A 44 5.83 3.56 -1.37
N LEU A 45 5.44 4.80 -1.63
CA LEU A 45 6.34 5.94 -1.70
C LEU A 45 6.55 6.47 -0.27
N ARG A 46 7.77 6.85 0.05
CA ARG A 46 8.23 7.29 1.37
C ARG A 46 9.29 8.36 1.22
#